data_AF-Q83ZU1-F1
#
_entry.id   AF-Q83ZU1-F1
#
_cell.length_a   1.000
_cell.length_b   1.000
_cell.length_c   1.000
_cell.angle_alpha   90.00
_cell.angle_beta   90.00
_cell.angle_gamma   90.00
#
_symmetry.space_group_name_H-M   'P 1'
#
loop_
_entity.id
_entity.type
_entity.pdbx_description
1 polymer ?
#
loop_
_entity_poly.entity_id
_entity_poly.type
_entity_poly.pdbx_seq_one_letter_code
_entity_poly.pdbx_strand_id
1 'polypeptide(L)' 'MAGFLKVVKAVAKYGSKAVKWCWDNKGKILEWLNIGMAVDWIVEQVRKIVGA' A
#
# COMPACT_ATOMS: atom_id res chain seq x y z
N MET A 1 3.43 0.83 12.71
CA MET A 1 3.21 2.11 11.98
C MET A 1 4.22 2.37 10.85
N ALA A 2 5.53 2.14 11.07
CA ALA A 2 6.57 2.49 10.08
C ALA A 2 6.43 1.80 8.70
N GLY A 3 6.04 0.52 8.66
CA GLY A 3 5.84 -0.21 7.39
C GLY A 3 4.71 0.37 6.53
N PHE A 4 3.59 0.77 7.16
CA PHE A 4 2.46 1.37 6.46
C PHE A 4 2.86 2.67 5.75
N LEU A 5 3.60 3.55 6.42
CA LEU A 5 4.06 4.80 5.83
C LEU A 5 5.06 4.57 4.67
N LYS A 6 5.87 3.51 4.73
CA LYS A 6 6.73 3.10 3.61
C LYS A 6 5.91 2.70 2.39
N VAL A 7 4.83 1.93 2.58
CA VAL A 7 3.89 1.57 1.50
C VAL A 7 3.25 2.83 0.91
N VAL A 8 2.69 3.72 1.74
CA VAL A 8 2.06 4.97 1.30
C VAL A 8 3.02 5.84 0.47
N LYS A 9 4.28 5.98 0.94
CA LYS A 9 5.31 6.73 0.21
C LYS A 9 5.66 6.07 -1.14
N ALA A 10 5.72 4.73 -1.18
CA ALA A 10 6.06 3.99 -2.38
C ALA A 10 4.92 4.01 -3.44
N VAL A 11 3.66 3.99 -3.02
CA VAL A 11 2.52 4.08 -3.96
C VAL A 11 2.25 5.50 -4.46
N ALA A 12 2.85 6.54 -3.84
CA ALA A 12 2.63 7.93 -4.22
C ALA A 12 2.96 8.22 -5.69
N LYS A 13 3.89 7.47 -6.30
CA LYS A 13 4.20 7.55 -7.74
C LYS A 13 3.02 7.17 -8.66
N TYR A 14 2.02 6.45 -8.13
CA TYR A 14 0.79 6.07 -8.85
C TYR A 14 -0.34 7.09 -8.65
N GLY A 15 -0.06 8.21 -7.98
CA GLY A 15 -1.00 9.32 -7.80
C GLY A 15 -1.87 9.24 -6.55
N SER A 16 -2.68 10.28 -6.37
CA SER A 16 -3.50 10.50 -5.16
C SER A 16 -4.54 9.40 -4.93
N LYS A 17 -5.06 8.77 -6.00
CA LYS A 17 -6.00 7.65 -5.92
C LYS A 17 -5.39 6.45 -5.19
N ALA A 18 -4.14 6.10 -5.48
CA ALA A 18 -3.44 4.99 -4.83
C ALA A 18 -3.15 5.29 -3.36
N VAL A 19 -2.71 6.52 -3.07
CA VAL A 19 -2.50 6.99 -1.69
C VAL A 19 -3.80 6.92 -0.88
N LYS A 20 -4.90 7.44 -1.44
CA LYS A 20 -6.22 7.39 -0.81
C LYS A 20 -6.65 5.96 -0.52
N TRP A 21 -6.50 5.05 -1.50
CA TRP A 21 -6.84 3.64 -1.33
C TRP A 21 -6.08 3.01 -0.15
N CYS A 22 -4.79 3.32 0.02
CA CYS A 22 -4.02 2.83 1.16
C CYS A 22 -4.55 3.31 2.51
N TRP A 23 -4.97 4.57 2.62
CA TRP A 23 -5.57 5.10 3.85
C TRP A 23 -6.94 4.50 4.13
N ASP A 24 -7.79 4.36 3.10
CA ASP A 24 -9.11 3.73 3.22
C ASP A 24 -8.99 2.24 3.63
N ASN A 25 -7.95 1.54 3.18
CA ASN A 25 -7.73 0.10 3.40
C ASN A 25 -6.56 -0.20 4.36
N LYS A 26 -6.29 0.71 5.31
CA LYS A 26 -5.13 0.62 6.21
C LYS A 26 -5.03 -0.73 6.94
N GLY A 27 -6.16 -1.30 7.38
CA GLY A 27 -6.19 -2.59 8.08
C GLY A 27 -5.58 -3.72 7.24
N LYS A 28 -5.96 -3.80 5.96
CA LYS A 28 -5.46 -4.82 5.01
C LYS A 28 -3.95 -4.71 4.76
N ILE A 29 -3.44 -3.48 4.66
CA ILE A 29 -1.99 -3.27 4.48
C ILE A 29 -1.23 -3.67 5.75
N LEU A 30 -1.77 -3.35 6.93
CA LEU A 30 -1.17 -3.76 8.19
C LEU A 30 -1.19 -5.29 8.36
N GLU A 31 -2.25 -5.96 7.92
CA GLU A 31 -2.34 -7.42 7.90
C GLU A 31 -1.24 -8.03 7.01
N TRP A 32 -1.09 -7.55 5.77
CA TRP A 32 -0.02 -7.99 4.87
C TRP A 32 1.37 -7.78 5.44
N LEU A 33 1.61 -6.64 6.09
CA LEU A 33 2.87 -6.37 6.77
C LEU A 33 3.08 -7.31 7.96
N ASN A 34 2.03 -7.64 8.70
CA ASN A 34 2.09 -8.51 9.87
C ASN A 34 2.38 -9.97 9.50
N ILE A 35 1.89 -10.45 8.35
CA ILE A 35 2.20 -11.79 7.83
C ILE A 35 3.55 -11.83 7.08
N GLY A 36 4.29 -10.73 7.04
CA GLY A 36 5.66 -10.67 6.49
C GLY A 36 5.75 -10.39 4.98
N MET A 37 4.70 -9.87 4.35
CA MET A 37 4.77 -9.51 2.93
C MET A 37 5.75 -8.35 2.70
N ALA A 38 6.51 -8.44 1.60
CA ALA A 38 7.43 -7.38 1.18
C ALA A 38 6.67 -6.10 0.77
N VAL A 39 7.26 -4.94 1.05
CA VAL A 39 6.68 -3.64 0.69
C VAL A 39 6.45 -3.54 -0.82
N ASP A 40 7.40 -3.98 -1.64
CA ASP A 40 7.27 -3.94 -3.11
C ASP A 40 6.12 -4.81 -3.62
N TRP A 41 5.90 -5.96 -2.99
CA TRP A 41 4.76 -6.82 -3.31
C TRP A 41 3.43 -6.11 -2.99
N ILE A 42 3.33 -5.47 -1.82
CA ILE A 42 2.14 -4.71 -1.42
C ILE A 42 1.89 -3.55 -2.38
N VAL A 43 2.93 -2.82 -2.76
CA VAL A 43 2.86 -1.70 -3.72
C VAL A 43 2.31 -2.18 -5.07
N GLU A 44 2.76 -3.34 -5.55
CA GLU A 44 2.25 -3.95 -6.78
C GLU A 44 0.79 -4.41 -6.65
N GLN A 45 0.36 -4.91 -5.49
CA GLN A 45 -1.05 -5.22 -5.25
C GLN A 45 -1.92 -3.96 -5.29
N VAL A 46 -1.49 -2.88 -4.63
CA VAL A 46 -2.22 -1.60 -4.66
C VAL A 46 -2.35 -1.10 -6.10
N ARG A 47 -1.27 -1.13 -6.88
CA ARG A 47 -1.30 -0.74 -8.29
C ARG A 47 -2.35 -1.51 -9.08
N LYS A 48 -2.37 -2.85 -8.95
CA LYS A 48 -3.34 -3.73 -9.63
C LYS A 48 -4.79 -3.45 -9.22
N ILE A 49 -5.05 -3.22 -7.94
CA ILE A 49 -6.39 -2.95 -7.42
C ILE A 49 -6.91 -1.59 -7.91
N VAL A 50 -6.05 -0.58 -7.93
CA VAL A 50 -6.44 0.79 -8.24
C VAL A 50 -6.48 1.04 -9.76
N GLY A 51 -5.82 0.19 -10.55
CA GLY A 51 -5.71 0.29 -12.00
C GLY A 51 -4.75 1.40 -12.43
N ALA A 52 -3.61 1.52 -11.76
CA ALA A 52 -2.62 2.58 -11.96
C ALA A 52 -1.31 2.11 -12.61
#